data_AF-A0A0R2S6I6-F1
#
_entry.id   AF-A0A0R2S6I6-F1
#
_cell.length_a   1.000
_cell.length_b   1.000
_cell.length_c   1.000
_cell.angle_alpha   90.00
_cell.angle_beta   90.00
_cell.angle_gamma   90.00
#
_symmetry.space_group_name_H-M   'P 1'
#
loop_
_entity.id
_entity.type
_entity.pdbx_description
1 polymer ?
#
loop_
_entity_poly.entity_id
_entity_poly.type
_entity_poly.pdbx_seq_one_letter_code
_entity_poly.pdbx_strand_id
1 'polypeptide(L)'
;MKKWFKYLLVLYLLFFSTGIAMAQYVTIGTGTSTTAFLMATSSQDGKSQLIFSNTELTSASPALNVGNTIYSIGWYVSSVGGQAMYGANIKITEGTSTVTVWSGSLAPNLAVGWNDIVLQTPYVRQGTGNLTVEYCF
;
A
#
# COMPACT_ATOMS: atom_id res chain seq x y z
N MET A 1 -22.26 -17.38 -45.32
CA MET A 1 -22.08 -17.31 -43.85
C MET A 1 -22.47 -15.90 -43.40
N LYS A 2 -23.59 -15.79 -42.68
CA LYS A 2 -24.28 -14.50 -42.43
C LYS A 2 -23.44 -13.60 -41.52
N LYS A 3 -23.28 -12.33 -41.91
CA LYS A 3 -22.47 -11.30 -41.23
C LYS A 3 -22.71 -11.21 -39.71
N TRP A 4 -23.87 -11.66 -39.24
CA TRP A 4 -24.25 -11.75 -37.82
C TRP A 4 -23.28 -12.55 -36.94
N PHE A 5 -22.67 -13.63 -37.45
CA PHE A 5 -21.74 -14.46 -36.67
C PHE A 5 -20.48 -13.69 -36.24
N LYS A 6 -20.06 -12.68 -37.03
CA LYS A 6 -18.93 -11.82 -36.70
C LYS A 6 -19.23 -10.90 -35.51
N TYR A 7 -20.45 -10.36 -35.45
CA TYR A 7 -20.86 -9.50 -34.33
C TYR A 7 -21.04 -10.29 -33.04
N LEU A 8 -21.45 -11.55 -33.14
CA LEU A 8 -21.59 -12.46 -31.99
C LEU A 8 -20.23 -12.80 -31.37
N LEU A 9 -19.18 -12.96 -32.20
CA LEU A 9 -17.81 -13.17 -31.73
C LEU A 9 -17.22 -11.93 -31.03
N VAL A 10 -17.52 -10.73 -31.54
CA VAL A 10 -17.10 -9.45 -30.92
C VAL A 10 -17.80 -9.24 -29.58
N LEU A 11 -19.10 -9.57 -29.50
CA LEU A 11 -19.86 -9.53 -28.25
C LEU A 11 -19.30 -10.52 -27.22
N TYR A 12 -18.92 -11.73 -27.66
CA TYR A 12 -18.29 -12.73 -26.79
C TYR A 12 -16.93 -12.25 -26.26
N LEU A 13 -16.09 -11.63 -27.10
CA LEU A 13 -14.83 -11.04 -26.66
C LEU A 13 -15.02 -9.91 -25.64
N LEU A 14 -16.05 -9.08 -25.79
CA LEU A 14 -16.36 -8.00 -24.86
C LEU A 14 -16.86 -8.49 -23.49
N PHE A 15 -17.64 -9.57 -23.45
CA PHE A 15 -18.11 -10.15 -22.19
C PHE A 15 -17.01 -10.93 -21.44
N PHE A 16 -16.07 -11.56 -22.16
CA PHE A 16 -14.98 -12.33 -21.54
C PHE A 16 -13.73 -11.50 -21.22
N SER A 17 -13.63 -10.24 -21.67
CA SER A 17 -12.48 -9.38 -21.38
C SER A 17 -12.58 -8.60 -20.07
N THR A 18 -13.69 -8.70 -19.33
CA THR A 18 -13.90 -7.95 -18.08
C THR A 18 -13.65 -8.82 -16.85
N GLY A 19 -12.37 -9.06 -16.56
CA GLY A 19 -11.98 -9.53 -15.23
C GLY A 19 -12.16 -8.40 -14.21
N ILE A 20 -13.01 -8.58 -13.20
CA ILE A 20 -13.10 -7.65 -12.08
C ILE A 20 -11.88 -7.89 -11.19
N ALA A 21 -10.86 -7.03 -11.30
CA ALA A 21 -9.75 -7.04 -10.35
C ALA A 21 -10.24 -6.44 -9.03
N MET A 22 -10.42 -7.28 -8.02
CA MET A 22 -10.70 -6.84 -6.65
C MET A 22 -9.38 -6.48 -5.97
N ALA A 23 -9.33 -5.32 -5.31
CA ALA A 23 -8.22 -5.01 -4.42
C ALA A 23 -8.20 -6.02 -3.27
N GLN A 24 -7.02 -6.53 -2.95
CA GLN A 24 -6.81 -7.49 -1.87
C GLN A 24 -5.82 -6.92 -0.86
N TYR A 25 -6.08 -7.17 0.42
CA TYR A 25 -5.14 -6.84 1.48
C TYR A 25 -4.00 -7.85 1.49
N VAL A 26 -2.76 -7.35 1.52
CA VAL A 26 -1.57 -8.13 1.78
C VAL A 26 -1.07 -7.74 3.16
N THR A 27 -1.15 -8.65 4.12
CA THR A 27 -0.58 -8.44 5.45
C THR A 27 0.86 -8.93 5.47
N ILE A 28 1.79 -8.03 5.78
CA ILE A 28 3.22 -8.33 5.90
C ILE A 28 3.62 -8.23 7.38
N GLY A 29 4.33 -9.24 7.86
CA GLY A 29 4.70 -9.39 9.27
C GLY A 29 3.72 -10.25 10.09
N THR A 30 4.17 -10.72 11.25
CA THR A 30 3.41 -11.64 12.13
C THR A 30 2.65 -10.93 13.26
N GLY A 31 2.82 -9.61 13.41
CA GLY A 31 2.18 -8.83 14.48
C GLY A 31 2.68 -9.16 15.90
N THR A 32 3.77 -9.92 16.05
CA THR A 32 4.28 -10.33 17.38
C THR A 32 5.13 -9.27 18.06
N SER A 33 5.56 -8.23 17.33
CA SER A 33 6.38 -7.13 17.84
C SER A 33 5.69 -5.80 17.56
N THR A 34 5.64 -4.92 18.55
CA THR A 34 5.06 -3.57 18.44
C THR A 34 6.17 -2.52 18.29
N THR A 35 6.04 -1.64 17.31
CA THR A 35 6.94 -0.47 17.14
C THR A 35 6.22 0.79 17.63
N ALA A 36 6.57 1.26 18.84
CA ALA A 36 5.86 2.34 19.52
C ALA A 36 6.00 3.74 18.88
N PHE A 37 6.91 3.92 17.91
CA PHE A 37 7.28 5.24 17.39
C PHE A 37 6.93 5.48 15.92
N LEU A 38 6.21 4.57 15.25
CA LEU A 38 5.97 4.68 13.81
C LEU A 38 5.28 6.00 13.44
N MET A 39 4.31 6.43 14.26
CA MET A 39 3.53 7.66 14.09
C MET A 39 3.49 8.47 15.40
N ALA A 40 4.64 8.63 16.07
CA ALA A 40 4.70 9.39 17.32
C ALA A 40 4.60 10.91 17.08
N THR A 41 3.75 11.60 17.84
CA THR A 41 3.44 13.04 17.66
C THR A 41 4.08 13.95 18.72
N SER A 42 4.72 13.37 19.74
CA SER A 42 5.23 14.09 20.92
C SER A 42 6.68 14.56 20.78
N SER A 43 7.37 14.18 19.70
CA SER A 43 8.72 14.64 19.35
C SER A 43 8.66 15.35 17.99
N GLN A 44 9.34 16.49 17.91
CA GLN A 44 9.48 17.31 16.70
C GLN A 44 10.20 16.52 15.61
N ASP A 45 9.69 16.58 14.38
CA ASP A 45 10.21 15.99 13.14
C ASP A 45 10.64 14.50 13.27
N GLY A 46 9.67 13.60 13.12
CA GLY A 46 9.84 12.16 13.22
C GLY A 46 9.96 11.49 11.86
N LYS A 47 11.02 10.69 11.65
CA LYS A 47 11.13 9.77 10.52
C LYS A 47 11.09 8.33 11.00
N SER A 48 10.15 7.59 10.43
CA SER A 48 10.00 6.15 10.63
C SER A 48 10.23 5.41 9.32
N GLN A 49 10.95 4.30 9.37
CA GLN A 49 11.27 3.51 8.18
C GLN A 49 11.04 2.03 8.44
N LEU A 50 10.34 1.38 7.51
CA LEU A 50 10.12 -0.06 7.47
C LEU A 50 10.70 -0.60 6.17
N ILE A 51 11.52 -1.65 6.27
CA ILE A 51 12.17 -2.29 5.12
C ILE A 51 11.63 -3.71 5.04
N PHE A 52 10.98 -4.02 3.92
CA PHE A 52 10.46 -5.34 3.63
C PHE A 52 11.37 -6.02 2.61
N SER A 53 11.86 -7.21 2.96
CA SER A 53 12.65 -8.00 2.01
C SER A 53 11.80 -8.46 0.84
N ASN A 54 12.40 -8.65 -0.34
CA ASN A 54 11.66 -9.21 -1.47
C ASN A 54 11.02 -10.56 -1.13
N THR A 55 11.74 -11.40 -0.39
CA THR A 55 11.25 -12.70 0.05
C THR A 55 10.01 -12.60 0.92
N GLU A 56 9.94 -11.66 1.88
CA GLU A 56 8.72 -11.44 2.67
C GLU A 56 7.54 -11.04 1.80
N LEU A 57 7.76 -10.11 0.87
CA LEU A 57 6.71 -9.60 -0.01
C LEU A 57 6.14 -10.68 -0.93
N THR A 58 7.00 -11.53 -1.50
CA THR A 58 6.58 -12.60 -2.42
C THR A 58 6.10 -13.86 -1.71
N SER A 59 6.48 -14.07 -0.44
CA SER A 59 6.00 -15.22 0.36
C SER A 59 4.71 -14.92 1.13
N ALA A 60 4.25 -13.67 1.11
CA ALA A 60 2.97 -13.29 1.67
C ALA A 60 1.80 -13.97 0.94
N SER A 61 0.65 -14.06 1.62
CA SER A 61 -0.59 -14.58 1.02
C SER A 61 -1.69 -13.54 1.18
N PRO A 62 -2.13 -12.88 0.09
CA PRO A 62 -1.64 -13.03 -1.29
C PRO A 62 -0.25 -12.39 -1.49
N ALA A 63 0.52 -12.90 -2.45
CA ALA A 63 1.88 -12.41 -2.71
C ALA A 63 1.85 -11.02 -3.36
N LEU A 64 2.73 -10.12 -2.91
CA LEU A 64 2.94 -8.82 -3.54
C LEU A 64 4.09 -8.90 -4.53
N ASN A 65 3.79 -9.18 -5.81
CA ASN A 65 4.79 -9.38 -6.86
C ASN A 65 5.13 -8.07 -7.60
N VAL A 66 6.23 -8.10 -8.37
CA VAL A 66 6.57 -7.03 -9.32
C VAL A 66 5.40 -6.83 -10.29
N GLY A 67 5.08 -5.56 -10.59
CA GLY A 67 3.93 -5.16 -11.40
C GLY A 67 2.61 -5.06 -10.63
N ASN A 68 2.53 -5.51 -9.37
CA ASN A 68 1.36 -5.26 -8.55
C ASN A 68 1.30 -3.79 -8.12
N THR A 69 0.07 -3.25 -8.05
CA THR A 69 -0.19 -1.88 -7.64
C THR A 69 -0.63 -1.83 -6.18
N ILE A 70 -0.01 -0.96 -5.40
CA ILE A 70 -0.34 -0.65 -4.02
C ILE A 70 -1.20 0.61 -4.04
N TYR A 71 -2.44 0.50 -3.56
CA TYR A 71 -3.40 1.61 -3.51
C TYR A 71 -3.54 2.22 -2.11
N SER A 72 -3.22 1.44 -1.08
CA SER A 72 -3.33 1.84 0.32
C SER A 72 -2.23 1.18 1.12
N ILE A 73 -1.77 1.86 2.17
CA ILE A 73 -0.88 1.29 3.17
C ILE A 73 -1.60 1.39 4.52
N GLY A 74 -1.68 0.26 5.20
CA GLY A 74 -2.28 0.16 6.53
C GLY A 74 -1.25 -0.15 7.60
N TRP A 75 -1.41 0.46 8.77
CA TRP A 75 -0.67 0.08 9.97
C TRP A 75 -1.63 -0.50 11.01
N TYR A 76 -1.25 -1.62 11.63
CA TYR A 76 -1.97 -2.11 12.80
C TYR A 76 -1.52 -1.33 14.03
N VAL A 77 -2.41 -0.48 14.55
CA VAL A 77 -2.16 0.40 15.68
C VAL A 77 -2.65 -0.26 16.96
N SER A 78 -1.76 -0.47 17.94
CA SER A 78 -2.07 -1.12 19.23
C SER A 78 -2.39 -0.13 20.36
N SER A 79 -2.00 1.13 20.23
CA SER A 79 -2.35 2.22 21.14
C SER A 79 -2.58 3.51 20.36
N VAL A 80 -3.56 4.28 20.80
CA VAL A 80 -3.91 5.58 20.20
C VAL A 80 -3.59 6.70 21.18
N GLY A 81 -3.13 7.82 20.65
CA GLY A 81 -2.82 9.02 21.40
C GLY A 81 -2.22 10.06 20.47
N GLY A 82 -2.26 11.34 20.88
CA GLY A 82 -1.55 12.42 20.19
C GLY A 82 -2.43 13.43 19.47
N GLN A 83 -1.75 14.29 18.73
CA GLN A 83 -2.28 15.43 17.97
C GLN A 83 -2.27 15.13 16.47
N ALA A 84 -3.00 15.90 15.67
CA ALA A 84 -2.93 15.77 14.21
C ALA A 84 -1.50 16.02 13.69
N MET A 85 -1.04 15.16 12.79
CA MET A 85 0.27 15.23 12.15
C MET A 85 0.15 16.00 10.83
N TYR A 86 0.36 17.31 10.89
CA TYR A 86 0.30 18.22 9.74
C TYR A 86 1.56 18.14 8.87
N GLY A 87 1.41 18.05 7.55
CA GLY A 87 2.57 18.01 6.65
C GLY A 87 3.27 16.65 6.60
N ALA A 88 2.61 15.61 7.12
CA ALA A 88 3.11 14.25 7.04
C ALA A 88 3.18 13.75 5.59
N ASN A 89 4.11 12.84 5.31
CA ASN A 89 4.26 12.20 4.01
C ASN A 89 4.68 10.74 4.12
N ILE A 90 4.25 9.95 3.13
CA ILE A 90 4.69 8.57 2.93
C ILE A 90 5.51 8.50 1.65
N LYS A 91 6.71 7.92 1.76
CA LYS A 91 7.57 7.63 0.63
C LYS A 91 7.79 6.14 0.49
N ILE A 92 7.84 5.68 -0.74
CA ILE A 92 8.22 4.31 -1.08
C ILE A 92 9.53 4.36 -1.86
N THR A 93 10.49 3.54 -1.44
CA THR A 93 11.77 3.37 -2.12
C THR A 93 11.96 1.91 -2.51
N GLU A 94 12.32 1.67 -3.78
CA GLU A 94 12.71 0.35 -4.29
C GLU A 94 13.92 0.54 -5.22
N GLY A 95 15.04 -0.11 -4.87
CA GLY A 95 16.33 0.17 -5.52
C GLY A 95 16.80 1.61 -5.27
N THR A 96 17.04 2.38 -6.33
CA THR A 96 17.45 3.80 -6.26
C THR A 96 16.29 4.79 -6.42
N SER A 97 15.08 4.30 -6.70
CA SER A 97 13.92 5.16 -6.97
C SER A 97 13.14 5.40 -5.68
N THR A 98 12.89 6.66 -5.35
CA THR A 98 12.06 7.07 -4.22
C THR A 98 10.90 7.92 -4.73
N VAL A 99 9.68 7.57 -4.33
CA VAL A 99 8.45 8.26 -4.74
C VAL A 99 7.67 8.66 -3.50
N THR A 100 7.21 9.92 -3.45
CA THR A 100 6.23 10.35 -2.45
C THR A 100 4.84 9.94 -2.93
N VAL A 101 4.18 9.04 -2.19
CA VAL A 101 2.91 8.41 -2.60
C VAL A 101 1.70 9.01 -1.88
N TRP A 102 1.95 9.74 -0.79
CA TRP A 102 0.94 10.44 -0.02
C TRP A 102 1.59 11.60 0.73
N SER A 103 0.90 12.75 0.79
CA SER A 103 1.20 13.85 1.69
C SER A 103 -0.10 14.43 2.24
N GLY A 104 -0.12 14.82 3.51
CA GLY A 104 -1.32 15.41 4.09
C GLY A 104 -1.24 15.68 5.58
N SER A 105 -2.43 15.82 6.16
CA SER A 105 -2.59 15.87 7.61
C SER A 105 -3.21 14.56 8.07
N LEU A 106 -2.47 13.78 8.86
CA LEU A 106 -2.99 12.55 9.44
C LEU A 106 -3.57 12.86 10.82
N ALA A 107 -4.89 12.80 10.96
CA ALA A 107 -5.52 12.79 12.27
C ALA A 107 -5.38 11.36 12.85
N PRO A 108 -4.94 11.20 14.11
CA PRO A 108 -4.94 9.89 14.74
C PRO A 108 -6.38 9.37 14.76
N ASN A 109 -6.60 8.22 14.13
CA ASN A 109 -7.82 7.48 14.35
C ASN A 109 -7.85 7.07 15.83
N LEU A 110 -8.92 7.41 16.54
CA LEU A 110 -9.06 7.07 17.96
C LEU A 110 -9.38 5.59 18.17
N ALA A 111 -9.47 4.79 17.10
CA ALA A 111 -9.66 3.36 17.16
C ALA A 111 -8.33 2.59 17.01
N VAL A 112 -8.09 1.66 17.94
CA VAL A 112 -7.10 0.59 17.84
C VAL A 112 -7.47 -0.34 16.68
N GLY A 113 -6.49 -0.80 15.90
CA GLY A 113 -6.70 -1.68 14.75
C GLY A 113 -6.03 -1.18 13.48
N TRP A 114 -6.51 -1.65 12.33
CA TRP A 114 -5.99 -1.28 11.02
C TRP A 114 -6.31 0.18 10.69
N ASN A 115 -5.26 0.93 10.37
CA ASN A 115 -5.31 2.32 9.99
C ASN A 115 -4.78 2.47 8.57
N ASP A 116 -5.71 2.43 7.61
CA ASP A 116 -5.44 2.49 6.19
C ASP A 116 -5.33 3.93 5.70
N ILE A 117 -4.27 4.21 4.94
CA ILE A 117 -4.03 5.47 4.25
C ILE A 117 -4.04 5.20 2.76
N VAL A 118 -5.10 5.67 2.09
CA VAL A 118 -5.22 5.60 0.62
C VAL A 118 -4.18 6.52 0.01
N LEU A 119 -3.37 5.97 -0.89
CA LEU A 119 -2.30 6.70 -1.55
C LEU A 119 -2.90 7.68 -2.58
N GLN A 120 -2.35 8.89 -2.62
CA GLN A 120 -2.70 9.87 -3.67
C GLN A 120 -2.16 9.42 -5.03
N THR A 121 -0.97 8.81 -5.01
CA THR A 121 -0.33 8.20 -6.16
C THR A 121 -0.12 6.72 -5.87
N PRO A 122 -0.95 5.81 -6.44
CA PRO A 122 -0.74 4.38 -6.31
C PRO A 122 0.67 3.98 -6.78
N TYR A 123 1.30 3.07 -6.05
CA TYR A 123 2.67 2.65 -6.33
C TYR A 123 2.68 1.29 -7.04
N VAL A 124 3.28 1.23 -8.23
CA VAL A 124 3.51 -0.03 -8.92
C VAL A 124 4.86 -0.57 -8.50
N ARG A 125 4.90 -1.80 -7.99
CA ARG A 125 6.14 -2.47 -7.62
C ARG A 125 7.02 -2.68 -8.87
N GLN A 126 8.25 -2.17 -8.85
CA GLN A 126 9.13 -2.10 -10.02
C GLN A 126 10.25 -3.15 -9.99
N GLY A 127 10.65 -3.65 -8.83
CA GLY A 127 11.86 -4.45 -8.70
C GLY A 127 11.76 -5.67 -7.77
N THR A 128 12.75 -6.56 -7.88
CA THR A 128 12.94 -7.70 -6.98
C THR A 128 13.77 -7.35 -5.74
N GLY A 129 14.00 -6.06 -5.50
CA GLY A 129 14.73 -5.56 -4.34
C GLY A 129 13.83 -5.41 -3.11
N ASN A 130 14.40 -4.86 -2.05
CA ASN A 130 13.65 -4.51 -0.85
C ASN A 130 12.71 -3.33 -1.14
N LEU A 131 11.53 -3.37 -0.55
CA LEU A 131 10.59 -2.25 -0.54
C LEU A 131 10.76 -1.53 0.79
N THR A 132 11.11 -0.25 0.74
CA THR A 132 11.21 0.59 1.93
C THR A 132 10.03 1.54 1.98
N VAL A 133 9.31 1.55 3.10
CA VAL A 133 8.22 2.49 3.37
C VAL A 133 8.68 3.44 4.47
N GLU A 134 8.72 4.72 4.14
CA GLU A 134 9.10 5.80 5.05
C GLU A 134 7.87 6.65 5.36
N TYR A 135 7.68 6.96 6.64
CA TYR A 135 6.70 7.93 7.12
C TYR A 135 7.44 9.07 7.82
N CYS A 136 7.22 10.29 7.34
CA CYS A 136 7.80 11.51 7.92
C CYS A 136 6.68 12.44 8.38
N PHE A 137 6.88 13.12 9.51
CA PHE A 137 6.06 14.23 10.00
C PHE A 137 6.96 15.24 10.66
#